data_AF-A0A4Q3W2D0-F1
#
_entry.id   AF-A0A4Q3W2D0-F1
#
_cell.length_a   1.000
_cell.length_b   1.000
_cell.length_c   1.000
_cell.angle_alpha   90.00
_cell.angle_beta   90.00
_cell.angle_gamma   90.00
#
_symmetry.space_group_name_H-M   'P 1'
#
loop_
_entity.id
_entity.type
_entity.pdbx_description
1 polymer ?
#
loop_
_entity_poly.entity_id
_entity_poly.type
_entity_poly.pdbx_seq_one_letter_code
_entity_poly.pdbx_strand_id
1 'polypeptide(L)' 'MTGDIKIGSLTIGSDHQPFIIAEMSGNHNQSLERALEIVDKAADAGVDAIKLQTYT' A
#
# COMPACT_ATOMS: atom_id res chain seq x y z
N MET A 1 11.60 4.29 22.83
CA MET A 1 10.97 3.12 22.17
C MET A 1 9.73 3.63 21.47
N THR A 2 9.70 3.57 20.14
CA THR A 2 8.46 3.81 19.38
C THR A 2 7.56 2.59 19.60
N GLY A 3 6.35 2.80 20.11
CA GLY A 3 5.39 1.72 20.32
C GLY A 3 4.86 1.16 19.00
N ASP A 4 4.29 -0.04 19.07
CA ASP A 4 3.67 -0.70 17.92
C ASP A 4 2.42 0.04 17.43
N ILE A 5 2.21 0.03 16.12
CA ILE A 5 1.04 0.63 15.45
C ILE A 5 0.25 -0.48 14.77
N LYS A 6 -1.08 -0.46 14.89
CA LYS A 6 -1.97 -1.40 14.21
C LYS A 6 -2.63 -0.75 12.99
N ILE A 7 -2.49 -1.36 11.82
CA ILE A 7 -3.20 -0.99 10.58
C ILE A 7 -3.99 -2.21 10.10
N GLY A 8 -5.32 -2.12 10.15
CA GLY A 8 -6.19 -3.27 9.85
C GLY A 8 -5.91 -4.44 10.81
N SER A 9 -5.53 -5.59 10.25
CA SER A 9 -5.13 -6.79 11.00
C SER A 9 -3.63 -6.89 11.26
N LEU A 10 -2.81 -5.96 10.74
CA LEU A 10 -1.35 -6.01 10.80
C LEU A 10 -0.81 -5.10 11.91
N THR A 11 0.26 -5.56 12.58
CA THR A 11 1.00 -4.80 13.59
C THR A 11 2.35 -4.40 13.00
N ILE A 12 2.70 -3.13 13.12
CA ILE A 12 3.91 -2.52 12.58
C ILE A 12 4.76 -2.05 13.76
N GLY A 13 6.00 -2.51 13.80
CA GLY A 13 6.99 -2.18 14.83
C GLY A 13 8.32 -2.83 14.51
N SER A 14 9.35 -2.53 15.30
CA SER A 14 10.71 -3.05 15.07
C SER A 14 10.82 -4.57 15.21
N ASP A 15 9.91 -5.18 15.97
CA ASP A 15 9.92 -6.63 16.27
C ASP A 15 8.95 -7.42 15.37
N HIS A 16 8.30 -6.77 14.39
CA HIS A 16 7.35 -7.38 13.44
C HIS A 16 7.95 -7.47 12.03
N GLN A 17 7.30 -8.23 11.15
CA GLN A 17 7.71 -8.26 9.74
C GLN A 17 7.62 -6.86 9.10
N PRO A 18 8.53 -6.51 8.17
CA PRO A 18 8.44 -5.25 7.45
C PRO A 18 7.09 -5.11 6.74
N PHE A 19 6.47 -3.94 6.90
CA PHE A 19 5.21 -3.61 6.25
C PHE A 19 5.49 -2.95 4.88
N ILE A 20 5.09 -3.60 3.80
CA ILE A 20 5.40 -3.18 2.42
C ILE A 20 4.20 -2.43 1.83
N ILE A 21 4.45 -1.20 1.41
CA ILE A 21 3.45 -0.35 0.74
C ILE A 21 3.82 -0.21 -0.73
N ALA A 22 2.95 -0.68 -1.63
CA ALA A 22 3.05 -0.34 -3.05
C ALA A 22 2.55 1.09 -3.29
N GLU A 23 3.42 1.95 -3.79
CA GLU A 23 3.05 3.31 -4.15
C GLU A 23 2.48 3.38 -5.58
N MET A 24 1.16 3.54 -5.69
CA MET A 24 0.51 3.82 -6.98
C MET A 24 0.64 5.30 -7.37
N SER A 25 0.38 6.23 -6.42
CA SER A 25 0.48 7.68 -6.68
C SER A 25 -0.28 8.08 -7.97
N GLY A 26 0.28 8.93 -8.82
CA GLY A 26 -0.24 9.30 -10.13
C GLY A 26 0.11 8.33 -11.27
N ASN A 27 0.72 7.17 -11.01
CA ASN A 27 1.16 6.23 -12.07
C ASN A 27 -0.01 5.61 -12.85
N HIS A 28 -1.24 5.75 -12.36
CA HIS A 28 -2.44 5.37 -13.09
C HIS A 28 -2.84 6.37 -14.19
N ASN A 29 -2.17 7.54 -14.29
CA ASN A 29 -2.38 8.55 -15.34
C ASN A 29 -3.85 8.93 -15.55
N GLN A 30 -4.59 9.12 -14.46
CA GLN A 30 -6.03 9.43 -14.47
C GLN A 30 -6.93 8.34 -15.10
N SER A 31 -6.39 7.18 -15.45
CA SER A 31 -7.15 6.02 -15.92
C SER A 31 -7.55 5.15 -14.73
N LEU A 32 -8.87 4.90 -14.59
CA LEU A 32 -9.39 3.97 -13.59
C LEU A 32 -8.98 2.52 -13.92
N GLU A 33 -9.04 2.15 -15.20
CA GLU A 33 -8.66 0.80 -15.65
C GLU A 33 -7.21 0.49 -15.25
N ARG A 34 -6.29 1.42 -15.54
CA ARG A 34 -4.88 1.25 -15.14
C ARG A 34 -4.71 1.23 -13.63
N ALA A 35 -5.49 2.02 -12.88
CA ALA A 35 -5.46 1.97 -11.42
C ALA A 35 -5.81 0.57 -10.89
N LEU A 36 -6.85 -0.06 -11.47
CA LEU A 36 -7.26 -1.41 -11.11
C LEU A 36 -6.20 -2.46 -11.49
N GLU A 37 -5.60 -2.35 -12.69
CA GLU A 37 -4.49 -3.23 -13.08
C GLU A 37 -3.30 -3.15 -12.10
N ILE A 38 -2.97 -1.95 -11.61
CA ILE A 38 -1.91 -1.77 -10.62
C ILE A 38 -2.29 -2.42 -9.28
N VAL A 39 -3.56 -2.32 -8.86
CA VAL A 39 -4.05 -2.98 -7.64
C VAL A 39 -3.89 -4.49 -7.75
N ASP A 40 -4.32 -5.09 -8.86
CA ASP A 40 -4.19 -6.53 -9.08
C ASP A 40 -2.72 -6.98 -9.04
N LYS A 41 -1.82 -6.24 -9.70
CA LYS A 41 -0.39 -6.55 -9.69
C LYS A 41 0.27 -6.35 -8.32
N ALA A 42 -0.17 -5.37 -7.55
CA ALA A 42 0.31 -5.17 -6.18
C ALA A 42 -0.11 -6.34 -5.28
N ALA A 43 -1.36 -6.79 -5.40
CA ALA A 43 -1.87 -7.95 -4.67
C ALA A 43 -1.12 -9.24 -5.04
N ASP A 44 -0.90 -9.49 -6.34
CA ASP A 44 -0.12 -10.63 -6.85
C ASP A 44 1.33 -10.63 -6.30
N ALA A 45 1.91 -9.44 -6.10
CA ALA A 45 3.26 -9.28 -5.54
C ALA A 45 3.33 -9.52 -4.01
N GLY A 46 2.18 -9.63 -3.34
CA GLY A 46 2.10 -9.90 -1.90
C GLY A 46 2.44 -8.69 -1.02
N VAL A 47 2.15 -7.47 -1.47
CA VAL A 47 2.31 -6.27 -0.63
C VAL A 47 1.20 -6.19 0.43
N ASP A 48 1.49 -5.53 1.55
CA ASP A 48 0.53 -5.39 2.65
C ASP A 48 -0.52 -4.31 2.38
N ALA A 49 -0.15 -3.28 1.64
CA ALA A 49 -1.03 -2.16 1.33
C ALA A 49 -0.67 -1.46 0.01
N ILE A 50 -1.66 -0.74 -0.54
CA ILE A 50 -1.46 0.21 -1.62
C ILE A 50 -1.69 1.64 -1.12
N LYS A 51 -0.89 2.59 -1.60
CA LYS A 51 -1.04 4.01 -1.27
C LYS A 51 -1.51 4.83 -2.47
N LEU A 52 -2.63 5.53 -2.30
CA LEU A 52 -3.17 6.51 -3.23
C LEU A 52 -2.78 7.94 -2.82
N GLN A 53 -2.72 8.85 -3.79
CA GLN A 53 -2.59 10.29 -3.55
C GLN A 53 -3.87 10.98 -4.04
N THR A 54 -4.43 11.85 -3.22
CA THR A 54 -5.59 12.68 -3.56
C THR A 54 -5.13 14.12 -3.74
N TYR A 55 -5.39 14.71 -4.91
CA TYR A 55 -5.16 16.13 -5.18
C TYR A 55 -6.49 16.87 -5.23
N THR A 56 -6.48 18.15 -4.84
CA THR A 56 -7.59 19.10 -4.99
C THR A 56 -7.15 20.26 -5.85
#